data_AF-A0A2S9S0C4-F1
#
_entry.id   AF-A0A2S9S0C4-F1
#
_cell.length_a   1.000
_cell.length_b   1.000
_cell.length_c   1.000
_cell.angle_alpha   90.00
_cell.angle_beta   90.00
_cell.angle_gamma   90.00
#
_symmetry.space_group_name_H-M   'P 1'
#
loop_
_entity.id
_entity.type
_entity.pdbx_description
1 polymer ?
#
loop_
_entity_poly.entity_id
_entity_poly.type
_entity_poly.pdbx_seq_one_letter_code
_entity_poly.pdbx_strand_id
1 'polypeptide(L)'
;MFDLILSTESRVLSTNITDFEKQADQFLSTLTVKFETDEDFAAAKEEVKILKEVEDKIRNSIKLAQSGEIAKLIESAEKIAEKFREERLKRDKLVKSKESDIKENIVNTAFENISKVRYGYESDISLALERTMPKQDLLKRLHNATARRSTLATLQKAVQAEENLILAELAQESARLIARRKLLPVSHEHLFKDWLELITSNCDLKPIVEERIEMEEQREQARVAQAQAEAEKAKTEEAKTESAVEKTQENLTALNENDSKTYRFEVRIGFTSTLSKAIELAKQVKEQFGLENNVSLKKMN
;
A
#
# COMPACT_ATOMS: atom_id res chain seq x y z
N MET A 1 -59.97 4.98 -16.50
CA MET A 1 -59.96 6.46 -16.57
C MET A 1 -60.13 6.96 -15.15
N PHE A 2 -59.05 7.42 -14.52
CA PHE A 2 -59.04 7.95 -13.15
C PHE A 2 -59.42 9.43 -13.18
N ASP A 3 -60.68 9.77 -12.89
CA ASP A 3 -61.13 11.16 -12.78
C ASP A 3 -61.98 11.35 -11.52
N LEU A 4 -61.53 12.25 -10.64
CA LEU A 4 -62.26 12.70 -9.46
C LEU A 4 -63.11 13.92 -9.84
N ILE A 5 -64.43 13.80 -9.75
CA ILE A 5 -65.39 14.86 -10.06
C ILE A 5 -65.95 15.41 -8.75
N LEU A 6 -65.73 16.70 -8.49
CA LEU A 6 -66.31 17.43 -7.36
C LEU A 6 -67.36 18.42 -7.91
N SER A 7 -68.65 18.20 -7.60
CA SER A 7 -69.82 18.96 -8.08
C SER A 7 -70.80 19.22 -6.92
N THR A 8 -71.83 20.06 -7.09
CA THR A 8 -72.69 20.56 -5.99
C THR A 8 -73.83 19.63 -5.53
N GLU A 9 -73.96 18.39 -6.04
CA GLU A 9 -75.02 17.44 -5.63
C GLU A 9 -74.54 16.46 -4.52
N SER A 10 -74.95 16.68 -3.26
CA SER A 10 -74.28 16.19 -2.06
C SER A 10 -74.17 14.66 -1.84
N ARG A 11 -75.09 13.83 -2.37
CA ARG A 11 -75.17 12.38 -2.04
C ARG A 11 -74.34 11.48 -2.97
N VAL A 12 -74.10 11.91 -4.20
CA VAL A 12 -73.26 11.18 -5.18
C VAL A 12 -71.77 11.39 -4.87
N LEU A 13 -71.42 12.51 -4.22
CA LEU A 13 -70.04 12.91 -3.88
C LEU A 13 -69.40 12.06 -2.79
N SER A 14 -70.13 11.76 -1.71
CA SER A 14 -69.58 10.99 -0.59
C SER A 14 -69.28 9.54 -0.99
N THR A 15 -70.08 8.97 -1.88
CA THR A 15 -69.84 7.63 -2.43
C THR A 15 -68.67 7.66 -3.42
N ASN A 16 -68.60 8.70 -4.27
CA ASN A 16 -67.51 8.89 -5.22
C ASN A 16 -66.14 9.03 -4.51
N ILE A 17 -66.03 9.82 -3.44
CA ILE A 17 -64.76 10.01 -2.75
C ILE A 17 -64.30 8.75 -2.01
N THR A 18 -65.22 7.97 -1.41
CA THR A 18 -64.86 6.71 -0.74
C THR A 18 -64.48 5.62 -1.73
N ASP A 19 -65.14 5.57 -2.89
CA ASP A 19 -64.80 4.62 -3.95
C ASP A 19 -63.48 5.02 -4.62
N PHE A 20 -63.25 6.33 -4.79
CA PHE A 20 -61.97 6.87 -5.26
C PHE A 20 -60.84 6.56 -4.29
N GLU A 21 -61.05 6.71 -2.97
CA GLU A 21 -60.05 6.35 -1.96
C GLU A 21 -59.71 4.86 -2.01
N LYS A 22 -60.70 3.96 -2.13
CA LYS A 22 -60.45 2.52 -2.29
C LYS A 22 -59.67 2.20 -3.56
N GLN A 23 -60.02 2.83 -4.68
CA GLN A 23 -59.31 2.65 -5.94
C GLN A 23 -57.89 3.21 -5.88
N ALA A 24 -57.70 4.33 -5.18
CA ALA A 24 -56.39 4.91 -4.92
C ALA A 24 -55.52 3.96 -4.08
N ASP A 25 -56.04 3.47 -2.95
CA ASP A 25 -55.32 2.52 -2.10
C ASP A 25 -54.99 1.22 -2.86
N GLN A 26 -55.91 0.72 -3.68
CA GLN A 26 -55.68 -0.44 -4.53
C GLN A 26 -54.58 -0.15 -5.57
N PHE A 27 -54.61 0.99 -6.24
CA PHE A 27 -53.56 1.39 -7.19
C PHE A 27 -52.19 1.49 -6.50
N LEU A 28 -52.13 2.16 -5.35
CA LEU A 28 -50.90 2.27 -4.57
C LEU A 28 -50.34 0.89 -4.15
N SER A 29 -51.21 -0.10 -3.91
CA SER A 29 -50.79 -1.48 -3.60
C SER A 29 -50.22 -2.25 -4.80
N THR A 30 -50.51 -1.82 -6.03
CA THR A 30 -50.01 -2.46 -7.26
C THR A 30 -48.65 -1.92 -7.71
N LEU A 31 -48.14 -0.89 -7.03
CA LEU A 31 -46.89 -0.24 -7.43
C LEU A 31 -45.70 -1.20 -7.32
N THR A 32 -44.78 -1.09 -8.28
CA THR A 32 -43.61 -1.98 -8.43
C THR A 32 -42.73 -1.99 -7.18
N VAL A 33 -42.37 -3.17 -6.68
CA VAL A 33 -41.47 -3.34 -5.52
C VAL A 33 -40.10 -3.91 -5.94
N LYS A 34 -40.04 -4.52 -7.12
CA LYS A 34 -38.83 -5.15 -7.67
C LYS A 34 -38.06 -4.14 -8.52
N PHE A 35 -36.74 -4.20 -8.45
CA PHE A 35 -35.83 -3.27 -9.13
C PHE A 35 -34.61 -4.04 -9.65
N GLU A 36 -34.85 -5.02 -10.51
CA GLU A 36 -33.80 -5.95 -10.99
C GLU A 36 -33.48 -5.72 -12.47
N THR A 37 -34.48 -5.30 -13.25
CA THR A 37 -34.39 -5.20 -14.70
C THR A 37 -34.59 -3.76 -15.19
N ASP A 38 -34.13 -3.47 -16.41
CA ASP A 38 -34.42 -2.20 -17.09
C ASP A 38 -35.93 -1.93 -17.21
N GLU A 39 -36.72 -2.99 -17.36
CA GLU A 39 -38.18 -2.92 -17.41
C GLU A 39 -38.77 -2.48 -16.06
N ASP A 40 -38.26 -3.01 -14.94
CA ASP A 40 -38.68 -2.59 -13.60
C ASP A 40 -38.41 -1.10 -13.35
N PHE A 41 -37.23 -0.61 -13.76
CA PHE A 41 -36.88 0.80 -13.63
C PHE A 41 -37.72 1.70 -14.53
N ALA A 42 -38.02 1.25 -15.76
CA ALA A 42 -38.92 1.96 -16.66
C ALA A 42 -40.34 2.03 -16.09
N ALA A 43 -40.87 0.90 -15.59
CA ALA A 43 -42.18 0.83 -14.95
C ALA A 43 -42.26 1.75 -13.73
N ALA A 44 -41.27 1.70 -12.83
CA ALA A 44 -41.26 2.55 -11.64
C ALA A 44 -41.15 4.06 -11.97
N LYS A 45 -40.48 4.45 -13.07
CA LYS A 45 -40.44 5.84 -13.55
C LYS A 45 -41.79 6.28 -14.12
N GLU A 46 -42.45 5.42 -14.89
CA GLU A 46 -43.81 5.68 -15.36
C GLU A 46 -44.80 5.77 -14.20
N GLU A 47 -44.67 4.94 -13.16
CA GLU A 47 -45.47 5.05 -11.95
C GLU A 47 -45.29 6.40 -11.25
N VAL A 48 -44.06 6.92 -11.11
CA VAL A 48 -43.80 8.27 -10.56
C VAL A 48 -44.54 9.35 -11.38
N LYS A 49 -44.57 9.20 -12.70
CA LYS A 49 -45.29 10.10 -13.60
C LYS A 49 -46.80 10.00 -13.41
N ILE A 50 -47.35 8.78 -13.36
CA ILE A 50 -48.78 8.54 -13.12
C ILE A 50 -49.20 9.10 -11.75
N LEU A 51 -48.41 8.85 -10.70
CA LEU A 51 -48.67 9.39 -9.35
C LEU A 51 -48.72 10.92 -9.37
N LYS A 52 -47.84 11.57 -10.16
CA LYS A 52 -47.87 13.02 -10.35
C LYS A 52 -49.11 13.49 -11.11
N GLU A 53 -49.47 12.82 -12.20
CA GLU A 53 -50.66 13.16 -12.98
C GLU A 53 -51.94 13.04 -12.15
N VAL A 54 -52.06 11.99 -11.32
CA VAL A 54 -53.19 11.81 -10.40
C VAL A 54 -53.18 12.87 -9.31
N GLU A 55 -52.02 13.16 -8.70
CA GLU A 55 -51.86 14.26 -7.73
C GLU A 55 -52.34 15.59 -8.32
N ASP A 56 -51.87 15.94 -9.52
CA ASP A 56 -52.20 17.19 -10.20
C ASP A 56 -53.70 17.25 -10.56
N LYS A 57 -54.30 16.14 -11.01
CA LYS A 57 -55.74 16.05 -11.26
C LYS A 57 -56.56 16.29 -10.00
N ILE A 58 -56.22 15.64 -8.87
CA ILE A 58 -56.94 15.83 -7.60
C ILE A 58 -56.83 17.29 -7.15
N ARG A 59 -55.63 17.87 -7.19
CA ARG A 59 -55.41 19.28 -6.83
C ARG A 59 -56.17 20.25 -7.73
N ASN A 60 -56.31 19.94 -9.03
CA ASN A 60 -57.12 20.74 -9.95
C ASN A 60 -58.62 20.62 -9.65
N SER A 61 -59.13 19.42 -9.38
CA SER A 61 -60.52 19.22 -8.97
C SER A 61 -60.84 19.97 -7.68
N ILE A 62 -59.93 19.98 -6.70
CA ILE A 62 -60.06 20.77 -5.46
C ILE A 62 -60.19 22.27 -5.75
N LYS A 63 -59.34 22.82 -6.63
CA LYS A 63 -59.39 24.25 -7.00
C LYS A 63 -60.73 24.63 -7.64
N LEU A 64 -61.31 23.75 -8.44
CA LEU A 64 -62.60 23.99 -9.11
C LEU A 64 -63.79 23.95 -8.14
N ALA A 65 -63.66 23.26 -7.00
CA ALA A 65 -64.75 22.99 -6.06
C ALA A 65 -64.87 23.99 -4.90
N GLN A 66 -64.20 25.15 -4.94
CA GLN A 66 -64.08 26.11 -3.82
C GLN A 66 -65.38 26.86 -3.41
N SER A 67 -66.56 26.24 -3.49
CA SER A 67 -67.84 26.80 -3.05
C SER A 67 -68.44 26.08 -1.82
N GLY A 68 -68.56 26.82 -0.71
CA GLY A 68 -69.52 26.61 0.39
C GLY A 68 -69.61 25.22 1.04
N GLU A 69 -70.47 24.33 0.52
CA GLU A 69 -70.96 23.14 1.24
C GLU A 69 -70.05 21.90 1.16
N ILE A 70 -68.90 21.99 0.50
CA ILE A 70 -68.06 20.84 0.12
C ILE A 70 -66.77 20.75 0.98
N ALA A 71 -66.61 21.60 2.01
CA ALA A 71 -65.36 21.73 2.79
C ALA A 71 -64.80 20.39 3.35
N LYS A 72 -65.66 19.52 3.91
CA LYS A 72 -65.23 18.20 4.43
C LYS A 72 -64.76 17.25 3.32
N LEU A 73 -65.37 17.32 2.14
CA LEU A 73 -64.98 16.51 0.98
C LEU A 73 -63.66 17.02 0.38
N ILE A 74 -63.45 18.35 0.40
CA ILE A 74 -62.18 18.96 0.01
C ILE A 74 -61.05 18.49 0.94
N GLU A 75 -61.27 18.50 2.26
CA GLU A 75 -60.28 18.01 3.23
C GLU A 75 -59.90 16.53 2.99
N SER A 76 -60.89 15.68 2.70
CA SER A 76 -60.62 14.28 2.32
C SER A 76 -59.85 14.17 1.01
N ALA A 77 -60.20 14.97 -0.01
CA ALA A 77 -59.48 14.98 -1.28
C ALA A 77 -58.03 15.49 -1.11
N GLU A 78 -57.80 16.47 -0.24
CA GLU A 78 -56.45 16.94 0.13
C GLU A 78 -55.63 15.84 0.79
N LYS A 79 -56.22 15.08 1.71
CA LYS A 79 -55.55 13.91 2.33
C LYS A 79 -55.15 12.88 1.30
N ILE A 80 -56.02 12.59 0.32
CA ILE A 80 -55.71 11.65 -0.76
C ILE A 80 -54.59 12.24 -1.65
N ALA A 81 -54.67 13.51 -2.04
CA ALA A 81 -53.61 14.16 -2.82
C ALA A 81 -52.25 14.11 -2.11
N GLU A 82 -52.23 14.33 -0.79
CA GLU A 82 -50.99 14.26 -0.01
C GLU A 82 -50.46 12.83 0.09
N LYS A 83 -51.32 11.80 0.24
CA LYS A 83 -50.89 10.38 0.12
C LYS A 83 -50.19 10.11 -1.21
N PHE A 84 -50.75 10.56 -2.34
CA PHE A 84 -50.13 10.40 -3.66
C PHE A 84 -48.79 11.13 -3.76
N ARG A 85 -48.70 12.34 -3.20
CA ARG A 85 -47.44 13.10 -3.16
C ARG A 85 -46.36 12.37 -2.36
N GLU A 86 -46.70 11.88 -1.17
CA GLU A 86 -45.77 11.14 -0.33
C GLU A 86 -45.26 9.89 -1.03
N GLU A 87 -46.16 9.08 -1.60
CA GLU A 87 -45.79 7.87 -2.33
C GLU A 87 -44.96 8.18 -3.58
N ARG A 88 -45.29 9.25 -4.33
CA ARG A 88 -44.46 9.73 -5.45
C ARG A 88 -43.05 10.07 -5.01
N LEU A 89 -42.90 10.81 -3.90
CA LEU A 89 -41.59 11.21 -3.37
C LEU A 89 -40.79 10.02 -2.85
N LYS A 90 -41.44 9.10 -2.12
CA LYS A 90 -40.82 7.84 -1.67
C LYS A 90 -40.34 7.03 -2.86
N ARG A 91 -41.17 6.92 -3.90
CA ARG A 91 -40.85 6.17 -5.12
C ARG A 91 -39.70 6.78 -5.90
N ASP A 92 -39.73 8.09 -6.16
CA ASP A 92 -38.66 8.80 -6.87
C ASP A 92 -37.31 8.63 -6.15
N LYS A 93 -37.30 8.72 -4.81
CA LYS A 93 -36.12 8.44 -3.99
C LYS A 93 -35.67 6.99 -4.12
N LEU A 94 -36.61 6.04 -4.04
CA LEU A 94 -36.31 4.60 -4.12
C LEU A 94 -35.69 4.23 -5.47
N VAL A 95 -36.26 4.72 -6.58
CA VAL A 95 -35.72 4.53 -7.94
C VAL A 95 -34.29 5.04 -8.02
N LYS A 96 -34.04 6.28 -7.60
CA LYS A 96 -32.70 6.90 -7.65
C LYS A 96 -31.68 6.15 -6.78
N SER A 97 -32.10 5.74 -5.57
CA SER A 97 -31.25 4.96 -4.68
C SER A 97 -30.89 3.63 -5.30
N LYS A 98 -31.87 2.88 -5.81
CA LYS A 98 -31.64 1.56 -6.41
C LYS A 98 -30.82 1.63 -7.68
N GLU A 99 -31.03 2.63 -8.53
CA GLU A 99 -30.16 2.87 -9.68
C GLU A 99 -28.72 3.12 -9.27
N SER A 100 -28.49 3.91 -8.21
CA SER A 100 -27.15 4.17 -7.68
C SER A 100 -26.53 2.90 -7.09
N ASP A 101 -27.29 2.15 -6.28
CA ASP A 101 -26.83 0.92 -5.62
C ASP A 101 -26.42 -0.13 -6.65
N ILE A 102 -27.20 -0.33 -7.71
CA ILE A 102 -26.89 -1.30 -8.76
C ILE A 102 -25.62 -0.91 -9.53
N LYS A 103 -25.48 0.38 -9.87
CA LYS A 103 -24.27 0.88 -10.53
C LYS A 103 -23.04 0.60 -9.69
N GLU A 104 -23.13 0.90 -8.41
CA GLU A 104 -22.05 0.69 -7.45
C GLU A 104 -21.73 -0.79 -7.28
N ASN A 105 -22.75 -1.65 -7.16
CA ASN A 105 -22.58 -3.10 -7.06
C ASN A 105 -21.89 -3.70 -8.28
N ILE A 106 -22.22 -3.23 -9.49
CA ILE A 106 -21.57 -3.72 -10.72
C ILE A 106 -20.09 -3.31 -10.75
N VAL A 107 -19.78 -2.07 -10.41
CA VAL A 107 -18.39 -1.58 -10.33
C VAL A 107 -17.62 -2.35 -9.25
N ASN A 108 -18.19 -2.55 -8.07
CA ASN A 108 -17.57 -3.27 -6.97
C ASN A 108 -17.34 -4.74 -7.31
N THR A 109 -18.30 -5.40 -7.96
CA THR A 109 -18.14 -6.80 -8.40
C THR A 109 -16.98 -6.95 -9.38
N ALA A 110 -16.88 -6.06 -10.38
CA ALA A 110 -15.77 -6.04 -11.33
C ALA A 110 -14.43 -5.75 -10.62
N PHE A 111 -14.42 -4.78 -9.70
CA PHE A 111 -13.23 -4.44 -8.92
C PHE A 111 -12.77 -5.57 -8.00
N GLU A 112 -13.70 -6.32 -7.40
CA GLU A 112 -13.41 -7.51 -6.61
C GLU A 112 -12.75 -8.61 -7.45
N ASN A 113 -13.23 -8.85 -8.67
CA ASN A 113 -12.62 -9.82 -9.58
C ASN A 113 -11.19 -9.43 -9.96
N ILE A 114 -10.97 -8.15 -10.32
CA ILE A 114 -9.63 -7.60 -10.57
C ILE A 114 -8.74 -7.75 -9.33
N SER A 115 -9.28 -7.42 -8.16
CA SER A 115 -8.57 -7.52 -6.88
C SER A 115 -8.13 -8.95 -6.57
N LYS A 116 -8.99 -9.95 -6.79
CA LYS A 116 -8.66 -11.37 -6.60
C LYS A 116 -7.42 -11.78 -7.40
N VAL A 117 -7.35 -11.41 -8.68
CA VAL A 117 -6.19 -11.70 -9.53
C VAL A 117 -4.96 -10.96 -9.02
N ARG A 118 -5.12 -9.68 -8.69
CA ARG A 118 -4.03 -8.80 -8.26
C ARG A 118 -3.35 -9.23 -6.96
N TYR A 119 -4.11 -9.78 -6.01
CA TYR A 119 -3.56 -10.32 -4.77
C TYR A 119 -3.17 -11.81 -4.85
N GLY A 120 -3.37 -12.44 -6.02
CA GLY A 120 -2.92 -13.81 -6.26
C GLY A 120 -1.41 -13.94 -6.51
N TYR A 121 -0.69 -12.83 -6.66
CA TYR A 121 0.76 -12.81 -6.88
C TYR A 121 1.55 -12.80 -5.55
N GLU A 122 2.85 -13.11 -5.63
CA GLU A 122 3.79 -12.97 -4.51
C GLU A 122 3.84 -11.52 -4.00
N SER A 123 4.16 -11.33 -2.71
CA SER A 123 4.09 -10.02 -2.03
C SER A 123 4.86 -8.91 -2.74
N ASP A 124 6.04 -9.23 -3.28
CA ASP A 124 6.89 -8.28 -3.97
C ASP A 124 6.28 -7.81 -5.30
N ILE A 125 5.67 -8.73 -6.04
CA ILE A 125 4.99 -8.43 -7.30
C ILE A 125 3.71 -7.64 -7.03
N SER A 126 2.94 -8.01 -6.00
CA SER A 126 1.77 -7.24 -5.58
C SER A 126 2.13 -5.81 -5.17
N LEU A 127 3.27 -5.58 -4.50
CA LEU A 127 3.75 -4.25 -4.16
C LEU A 127 4.11 -3.44 -5.42
N ALA A 128 4.81 -4.06 -6.36
CA ALA A 128 5.15 -3.44 -7.64
C ALA A 128 3.91 -3.09 -8.49
N LEU A 129 2.90 -3.96 -8.49
CA LEU A 129 1.61 -3.71 -9.13
C LEU A 129 0.84 -2.56 -8.47
N GLU A 130 1.04 -2.25 -7.18
CA GLU A 130 0.48 -1.03 -6.55
C GLU A 130 1.11 0.24 -7.07
N ARG A 131 2.38 0.17 -7.43
CA ARG A 131 3.08 1.32 -7.99
C ARG A 131 2.75 1.55 -9.46
N THR A 132 2.59 0.49 -10.25
CA THR A 132 2.33 0.62 -11.70
C THR A 132 0.84 0.71 -12.04
N MET A 133 -0.03 0.06 -11.26
CA MET A 133 -1.49 0.08 -11.45
C MET A 133 -2.21 0.28 -10.10
N PRO A 134 -2.28 1.54 -9.62
CA PRO A 134 -2.90 1.86 -8.33
C PRO A 134 -4.40 1.54 -8.32
N LYS A 135 -4.90 1.04 -7.18
CA LYS A 135 -6.33 0.67 -7.01
C LYS A 135 -7.28 1.80 -7.35
N GLN A 136 -6.95 3.02 -6.93
CA GLN A 136 -7.80 4.19 -7.15
C GLN A 136 -7.99 4.48 -8.63
N ASP A 137 -6.97 4.25 -9.46
CA ASP A 137 -7.06 4.52 -10.89
C ASP A 137 -7.83 3.42 -11.62
N LEU A 138 -7.70 2.16 -11.19
CA LEU A 138 -8.55 1.06 -11.65
C LEU A 138 -10.03 1.32 -11.32
N LEU A 139 -10.33 1.74 -10.09
CA LEU A 139 -11.70 2.06 -9.67
C LEU A 139 -12.27 3.24 -10.48
N LYS A 140 -11.47 4.30 -10.70
CA LYS A 140 -11.87 5.43 -11.57
C LYS A 140 -12.18 4.98 -12.99
N ARG A 141 -11.37 4.07 -13.57
CA ARG A 141 -11.62 3.52 -14.91
C ARG A 141 -12.97 2.78 -14.98
N LEU A 142 -13.26 1.94 -13.99
CA LEU A 142 -14.55 1.24 -13.92
C LEU A 142 -15.72 2.22 -13.77
N HIS A 143 -15.60 3.25 -12.91
CA HIS A 143 -16.64 4.29 -12.83
C HIS A 143 -16.80 5.05 -14.15
N ASN A 144 -15.71 5.39 -14.84
CA ASN A 144 -15.78 6.05 -16.14
C ASN A 144 -16.48 5.18 -17.19
N ALA A 145 -16.35 3.85 -17.13
CA ALA A 145 -17.06 2.93 -18.02
C ALA A 145 -18.59 2.98 -17.83
N THR A 146 -19.06 3.33 -16.63
CA THR A 146 -20.49 3.54 -16.34
C THR A 146 -21.04 4.86 -16.89
N ALA A 147 -20.16 5.81 -17.25
CA ALA A 147 -20.58 7.13 -17.68
C ALA A 147 -21.41 7.07 -18.97
N ARG A 148 -22.48 7.86 -19.03
CA ARG A 148 -23.36 8.02 -20.20
C ARG A 148 -24.06 6.71 -20.64
N ARG A 149 -24.25 5.76 -19.73
CA ARG A 149 -25.03 4.53 -19.95
C ARG A 149 -26.44 4.69 -19.40
N SER A 150 -27.44 4.45 -20.25
CA SER A 150 -28.85 4.66 -19.93
C SER A 150 -29.58 3.40 -19.48
N THR A 151 -29.01 2.21 -19.72
CA THR A 151 -29.61 0.91 -19.37
C THR A 151 -28.64 0.03 -18.60
N LEU A 152 -29.17 -0.85 -17.77
CA LEU A 152 -28.43 -1.84 -17.00
C LEU A 152 -27.62 -2.75 -17.92
N ALA A 153 -28.22 -3.24 -19.01
CA ALA A 153 -27.53 -4.11 -19.95
C ALA A 153 -26.31 -3.43 -20.60
N THR A 154 -26.46 -2.15 -21.00
CA THR A 154 -25.33 -1.40 -21.59
C THR A 154 -24.26 -1.06 -20.58
N LEU A 155 -24.65 -0.80 -19.33
CA LEU A 155 -23.73 -0.55 -18.23
C LEU A 155 -22.92 -1.79 -17.87
N GLN A 156 -23.58 -2.94 -17.67
CA GLN A 156 -22.93 -4.22 -17.39
C GLN A 156 -21.94 -4.59 -18.49
N LYS A 157 -22.34 -4.47 -19.77
CA LYS A 157 -21.46 -4.77 -20.90
C LYS A 157 -20.24 -3.83 -20.95
N ALA A 158 -20.42 -2.55 -20.66
CA ALA A 158 -19.33 -1.59 -20.64
C ALA A 158 -18.34 -1.86 -19.50
N VAL A 159 -18.84 -2.12 -18.29
CA VAL A 159 -17.99 -2.45 -17.13
C VAL A 159 -17.27 -3.78 -17.35
N GLN A 160 -17.94 -4.81 -17.87
CA GLN A 160 -17.32 -6.10 -18.19
C GLN A 160 -16.21 -5.97 -19.25
N ALA A 161 -16.43 -5.13 -20.27
CA ALA A 161 -15.41 -4.87 -21.28
C ALA A 161 -14.17 -4.20 -20.66
N GLU A 162 -14.37 -3.20 -19.81
CA GLU A 162 -13.28 -2.53 -19.09
C GLU A 162 -12.58 -3.47 -18.10
N GLU A 163 -13.34 -4.31 -17.38
CA GLU A 163 -12.79 -5.35 -16.51
C GLU A 163 -11.85 -6.29 -17.27
N ASN A 164 -12.28 -6.78 -18.43
CA ASN A 164 -11.48 -7.68 -19.26
C ASN A 164 -10.21 -6.98 -19.77
N LEU A 165 -10.30 -5.69 -20.13
CA LEU A 165 -9.13 -4.90 -20.54
C LEU A 165 -8.14 -4.74 -19.38
N ILE A 166 -8.63 -4.37 -18.19
CA ILE A 166 -7.79 -4.23 -16.99
C ILE A 166 -7.13 -5.57 -16.63
N LEU A 167 -7.87 -6.69 -16.72
CA LEU A 167 -7.32 -8.02 -16.45
C LEU A 167 -6.23 -8.41 -17.46
N ALA A 168 -6.39 -8.07 -18.74
CA ALA A 168 -5.37 -8.31 -19.75
C ALA A 168 -4.10 -7.47 -19.50
N GLU A 169 -4.28 -6.19 -19.19
CA GLU A 169 -3.18 -5.29 -18.80
C GLU A 169 -2.46 -5.80 -17.53
N LEU A 170 -3.23 -6.26 -16.53
CA LEU A 170 -2.72 -6.85 -15.29
C LEU A 170 -1.88 -8.09 -15.56
N ALA A 171 -2.35 -8.97 -16.44
CA ALA A 171 -1.61 -10.17 -16.83
C ALA A 171 -0.28 -9.82 -17.55
N GLN A 172 -0.31 -8.84 -18.46
CA GLN A 172 0.88 -8.39 -19.16
C GLN A 172 1.89 -7.73 -18.22
N GLU A 173 1.42 -6.84 -17.36
CA GLU A 173 2.28 -6.09 -16.44
C GLU A 173 2.86 -6.98 -15.34
N SER A 174 2.07 -7.89 -14.77
CA SER A 174 2.59 -8.88 -13.81
C SER A 174 3.65 -9.77 -14.43
N ALA A 175 3.46 -10.25 -15.67
CA ALA A 175 4.46 -11.05 -16.38
C ALA A 175 5.76 -10.25 -16.60
N ARG A 176 5.66 -8.97 -16.96
CA ARG A 176 6.80 -8.04 -17.08
C ARG A 176 7.55 -7.91 -15.75
N LEU A 177 6.84 -7.66 -14.66
CA LEU A 177 7.43 -7.47 -13.32
C LEU A 177 8.08 -8.76 -12.82
N ILE A 178 7.44 -9.92 -13.01
CA ILE A 178 8.01 -11.24 -12.66
C ILE A 178 9.30 -11.49 -13.43
N ALA A 179 9.31 -11.23 -14.74
CA ALA A 179 10.51 -11.39 -15.57
C ALA A 179 11.66 -10.48 -15.10
N ARG A 180 11.36 -9.22 -14.77
CA ARG A 180 12.36 -8.27 -14.26
C ARG A 180 12.86 -8.66 -12.86
N ARG A 181 11.99 -9.15 -11.98
CA ARG A 181 12.39 -9.61 -10.64
C ARG A 181 13.38 -10.79 -10.71
N LYS A 182 13.19 -11.70 -11.66
CA LYS A 182 14.11 -12.84 -11.88
C LYS A 182 15.51 -12.44 -12.33
N LEU A 183 15.69 -11.23 -12.85
CA LEU A 183 17.02 -10.73 -13.22
C LEU A 183 17.83 -10.24 -12.01
N LEU A 184 17.20 -10.03 -10.85
CA LEU A 184 17.91 -9.66 -9.62
C LEU A 184 18.44 -10.92 -8.92
N PRO A 185 19.77 -11.08 -8.77
CA PRO A 185 20.33 -12.29 -8.18
C PRO A 185 20.15 -12.31 -6.66
N VAL A 186 19.58 -13.42 -6.17
CA VAL A 186 19.33 -13.65 -4.73
C VAL A 186 20.62 -13.62 -3.90
N SER A 187 21.75 -14.06 -4.48
CA SER A 187 23.07 -14.02 -3.80
C SER A 187 23.54 -12.61 -3.46
N HIS A 188 23.11 -11.60 -4.20
CA HIS A 188 23.51 -10.20 -4.04
C HIS A 188 22.33 -9.29 -3.67
N GLU A 189 21.30 -9.82 -3.01
CA GLU A 189 20.07 -9.08 -2.68
C GLU A 189 20.34 -7.75 -1.95
N HIS A 190 21.37 -7.71 -1.11
CA HIS A 190 21.78 -6.51 -0.37
C HIS A 190 22.23 -5.32 -1.27
N LEU A 191 22.62 -5.58 -2.53
CA LEU A 191 22.99 -4.57 -3.53
C LEU A 191 21.76 -3.92 -4.19
N PHE A 192 20.57 -4.50 -4.02
CA PHE A 192 19.33 -4.10 -4.70
C PHE A 192 18.24 -3.72 -3.70
N LYS A 193 18.57 -2.88 -2.71
CA LYS A 193 17.56 -2.35 -1.76
C LYS A 193 16.47 -1.52 -2.44
N ASP A 194 16.80 -0.95 -3.59
CA ASP A 194 15.94 -0.21 -4.51
C ASP A 194 15.23 -1.12 -5.54
N TRP A 195 15.17 -2.44 -5.32
CA TRP A 195 14.59 -3.41 -6.26
C TRP A 195 13.22 -2.98 -6.80
N LEU A 196 12.37 -2.38 -5.96
CA LEU A 196 11.03 -1.97 -6.35
C LEU A 196 11.07 -0.92 -7.46
N GLU A 197 11.95 0.08 -7.34
CA GLU A 197 12.14 1.11 -8.36
C GLU A 197 12.70 0.48 -9.63
N LEU A 198 13.70 -0.39 -9.49
CA LEU A 198 14.37 -1.04 -10.60
C LEU A 198 13.43 -1.90 -11.45
N ILE A 199 12.57 -2.70 -10.81
CA ILE A 199 11.65 -3.57 -11.55
C ILE A 199 10.44 -2.82 -12.11
N THR A 200 10.00 -1.72 -11.50
CA THR A 200 8.84 -0.94 -11.98
C THR A 200 9.21 0.05 -13.07
N SER A 201 10.46 0.52 -13.08
CA SER A 201 11.01 1.42 -14.09
C SER A 201 11.11 0.77 -15.48
N ASN A 202 11.21 1.60 -16.52
CA ASN A 202 11.39 1.16 -17.90
C ASN A 202 12.87 1.07 -18.33
N CYS A 203 13.81 1.20 -17.38
CA CYS A 203 15.24 1.09 -17.67
C CYS A 203 15.63 -0.34 -18.10
N ASP A 204 16.76 -0.47 -18.81
CA ASP A 204 17.36 -1.77 -19.05
C ASP A 204 18.06 -2.25 -17.77
N LEU A 205 17.50 -3.30 -17.18
CA LEU A 205 17.90 -3.78 -15.86
C LEU A 205 19.20 -4.57 -15.90
N LYS A 206 19.46 -5.28 -17.01
CA LYS A 206 20.62 -6.18 -17.14
C LYS A 206 21.95 -5.47 -16.93
N PRO A 207 22.28 -4.38 -17.65
CA PRO A 207 23.56 -3.71 -17.48
C PRO A 207 23.72 -3.12 -16.07
N ILE A 208 22.62 -2.63 -15.46
CA ILE A 208 22.64 -2.10 -14.09
C ILE A 208 22.98 -3.20 -13.07
N VAL A 209 22.43 -4.40 -13.25
CA VAL A 209 22.69 -5.54 -12.38
C VAL A 209 24.13 -6.01 -12.54
N GLU A 210 24.61 -6.16 -13.78
CA GLU A 210 25.97 -6.57 -14.10
C GLU A 210 27.00 -5.59 -13.51
N GLU A 211 26.84 -4.29 -13.75
CA GLU A 211 27.73 -3.24 -13.23
C GLU A 211 27.81 -3.24 -11.70
N ARG A 212 26.66 -3.40 -11.01
CA ARG A 212 26.64 -3.43 -9.53
C ARG A 212 27.34 -4.66 -8.96
N ILE A 213 27.22 -5.80 -9.61
CA ILE A 213 27.87 -7.04 -9.17
C ILE A 213 29.38 -6.96 -9.43
N GLU A 214 29.80 -6.52 -10.62
CA GLU A 214 31.21 -6.34 -10.95
C GLU A 214 31.90 -5.37 -9.97
N MET A 215 31.24 -4.26 -9.62
CA MET A 215 31.76 -3.30 -8.64
C MET A 215 31.93 -3.93 -7.25
N GLU A 216 31.00 -4.78 -6.81
CA GLU A 216 31.11 -5.44 -5.50
C GLU A 216 32.19 -6.53 -5.50
N GLU A 217 32.32 -7.30 -6.58
CA GLU A 217 33.40 -8.27 -6.75
C GLU A 217 34.78 -7.59 -6.72
N GLN A 218 34.94 -6.45 -7.41
CA GLN A 218 36.17 -5.66 -7.36
C GLN A 218 36.47 -5.14 -5.95
N ARG A 219 35.44 -4.70 -5.22
CA ARG A 219 35.59 -4.24 -3.83
C ARG A 219 36.03 -5.37 -2.91
N GLU A 220 35.43 -6.55 -3.03
CA GLU A 220 35.79 -7.72 -2.23
C GLU A 220 37.22 -8.19 -2.54
N GLN A 221 37.60 -8.25 -3.82
CA GLN A 221 38.96 -8.57 -4.25
C GLN A 221 39.98 -7.57 -3.69
N ALA A 222 39.68 -6.27 -3.73
CA ALA A 222 40.55 -5.24 -3.15
C ALA A 222 40.70 -5.40 -1.63
N ARG A 223 39.61 -5.74 -0.93
CA ARG A 223 39.63 -5.99 0.52
C ARG A 223 40.49 -7.20 0.88
N VAL A 224 40.37 -8.30 0.13
CA VAL A 224 41.18 -9.51 0.33
C VAL A 224 42.66 -9.21 0.04
N ALA A 225 42.96 -8.52 -1.06
CA ALA A 225 44.34 -8.14 -1.41
C ALA A 225 44.97 -7.23 -0.34
N GLN A 226 44.20 -6.26 0.19
CA GLN A 226 44.66 -5.41 1.27
C GLN A 226 44.93 -6.21 2.55
N ALA A 227 44.03 -7.11 2.94
CA ALA A 227 44.21 -7.96 4.12
C ALA A 227 45.43 -8.89 3.98
N GLN A 228 45.68 -9.43 2.78
CA GLN A 228 46.86 -10.25 2.50
C GLN A 228 48.15 -9.42 2.58
N ALA A 229 48.17 -8.23 1.99
CA ALA A 229 49.32 -7.32 2.06
C ALA A 229 49.62 -6.88 3.49
N GLU A 230 48.60 -6.62 4.31
CA GLU A 230 48.75 -6.31 5.73
C GLU A 230 49.29 -7.51 6.53
N ALA A 231 48.80 -8.73 6.25
CA ALA A 231 49.32 -9.95 6.86
C ALA A 231 50.78 -10.26 6.47
N GLU A 232 51.18 -10.03 5.22
CA GLU A 232 52.58 -10.19 4.78
C GLU A 232 53.50 -9.14 5.38
N LYS A 233 53.03 -7.89 5.53
CA LYS A 233 53.76 -6.84 6.26
C LYS A 233 53.96 -7.21 7.72
N ALA A 234 52.91 -7.70 8.39
CA ALA A 234 53.01 -8.17 9.78
C ALA A 234 54.05 -9.31 9.92
N LYS A 235 54.02 -10.30 9.02
CA LYS A 235 55.00 -11.40 9.02
C LYS A 235 56.44 -10.95 8.76
N THR A 236 56.63 -9.98 7.85
CA THR A 236 57.97 -9.44 7.57
C THR A 236 58.49 -8.51 8.66
N GLU A 237 57.61 -7.81 9.37
CA GLU A 237 57.97 -7.07 10.59
C GLU A 237 58.34 -8.02 11.73
N GLU A 238 57.57 -9.11 11.95
CA GLU A 238 57.89 -10.17 12.91
C GLU A 238 59.25 -10.84 12.61
N ALA A 239 59.51 -11.22 11.35
CA ALA A 239 60.78 -11.80 10.94
C ALA A 239 61.98 -10.83 11.08
N LYS A 240 61.76 -9.52 10.89
CA LYS A 240 62.80 -8.50 11.14
C LYS A 240 63.07 -8.32 12.63
N THR A 241 62.04 -8.43 13.48
CA THR A 241 62.23 -8.43 14.94
C THR A 241 62.97 -9.69 15.41
N GLU A 242 62.69 -10.87 14.85
CA GLU A 242 63.41 -12.10 15.19
C GLU A 242 64.87 -12.08 14.69
N SER A 243 65.14 -11.59 13.47
CA SER A 243 66.52 -11.43 12.97
C SER A 243 67.33 -10.37 13.75
N ALA A 244 66.68 -9.34 14.31
CA ALA A 244 67.33 -8.39 15.20
C ALA A 244 67.70 -9.03 16.56
N VAL A 245 66.92 -10.00 17.03
CA VAL A 245 67.23 -10.79 18.24
C VAL A 245 68.40 -11.75 17.96
N GLU A 246 68.43 -12.40 16.79
CA GLU A 246 69.50 -13.32 16.39
C GLU A 246 70.85 -12.62 16.14
N LYS A 247 70.86 -11.42 15.52
CA LYS A 247 72.09 -10.59 15.37
C LYS A 247 72.66 -10.10 16.70
N THR A 248 71.85 -10.10 17.77
CA THR A 248 72.34 -9.77 19.12
C THR A 248 73.03 -10.98 19.77
N GLN A 249 72.72 -12.21 19.35
CA GLN A 249 73.39 -13.43 19.81
C GLN A 249 74.71 -13.71 19.07
N GLU A 250 74.83 -13.43 17.77
CA GLU A 250 76.11 -13.60 17.05
C GLU A 250 77.22 -12.66 17.56
N ASN A 251 76.87 -11.49 18.10
CA ASN A 251 77.84 -10.54 18.64
C ASN A 251 78.32 -10.89 20.07
N LEU A 252 77.75 -11.93 20.72
CA LEU A 252 78.19 -12.42 22.02
C LEU A 252 79.28 -13.50 21.92
N THR A 253 79.48 -14.09 20.74
CA THR A 253 80.45 -15.19 20.54
C THR A 253 81.85 -14.68 20.15
N ALA A 254 82.05 -13.37 19.95
CA ALA A 254 83.29 -12.78 19.45
C ALA A 254 84.16 -12.05 20.50
N LEU A 255 83.90 -12.19 21.80
CA LEU A 255 84.72 -11.58 22.84
C LEU A 255 85.32 -12.65 23.75
N ASN A 256 86.41 -13.24 23.28
CA ASN A 256 87.35 -13.95 24.13
C ASN A 256 88.69 -13.21 24.17
N GLU A 257 89.19 -13.15 25.41
CA GLU A 257 90.58 -12.97 25.84
C GLU A 257 91.10 -11.54 26.13
N ASN A 258 91.17 -11.30 27.45
CA ASN A 258 92.21 -10.56 28.17
C ASN A 258 92.35 -9.06 27.89
N ASP A 259 91.57 -8.26 28.63
CA ASP A 259 92.06 -6.96 29.08
C ASP A 259 91.58 -6.68 30.51
N SER A 260 92.50 -6.28 31.39
CA SER A 260 92.25 -5.99 32.81
C SER A 260 91.56 -4.64 33.01
N LYS A 261 90.53 -4.36 32.21
CA LYS A 261 89.70 -3.14 32.30
C LYS A 261 88.31 -3.49 32.77
N THR A 262 87.89 -2.83 33.84
CA THR A 262 86.52 -2.89 34.33
C THR A 262 85.64 -2.04 33.41
N TYR A 263 84.75 -2.66 32.65
CA TYR A 263 83.77 -1.96 31.82
C TYR A 263 82.42 -1.89 32.55
N ARG A 264 81.73 -0.75 32.43
CA ARG A 264 80.36 -0.60 32.91
C ARG A 264 79.41 -1.05 31.81
N PHE A 265 78.65 -2.10 32.07
CA PHE A 265 77.60 -2.59 31.18
C PHE A 265 76.23 -2.19 31.73
N GLU A 266 75.32 -1.76 30.84
CA GLU A 266 73.92 -1.48 31.19
C GLU A 266 73.03 -2.51 30.48
N VAL A 267 72.25 -3.26 31.26
CA VAL A 267 71.29 -4.24 30.75
C VAL A 267 69.91 -3.59 30.76
N ARG A 268 69.28 -3.44 29.58
CA ARG A 268 67.89 -2.97 29.48
C ARG A 268 66.95 -4.16 29.31
N ILE A 269 65.96 -4.24 30.18
CA ILE A 269 64.90 -5.24 30.13
C ILE A 269 63.61 -4.52 29.73
N GLY A 270 63.05 -4.89 28.58
CA GLY A 270 61.71 -4.43 28.18
C GLY A 270 60.66 -5.10 29.06
N PHE A 271 59.92 -4.31 29.84
CA PHE A 271 58.90 -4.82 30.75
C PHE A 271 57.58 -4.06 30.56
N THR A 272 56.58 -4.73 29.98
CA THR A 272 55.26 -4.15 29.73
C THR A 272 54.33 -4.50 30.89
N SER A 273 54.11 -3.54 31.79
CA SER A 273 53.20 -3.71 32.91
C SER A 273 52.70 -2.37 33.45
N THR A 274 51.90 -2.42 34.51
CA THR A 274 51.52 -1.21 35.24
C THR A 274 52.71 -0.64 36.01
N LEU A 275 52.71 0.68 36.23
CA LEU A 275 53.79 1.38 36.95
C LEU A 275 54.07 0.76 38.33
N SER A 276 53.02 0.33 39.04
CA SER A 276 53.16 -0.33 40.36
C SER A 276 53.96 -1.62 40.28
N LYS A 277 53.71 -2.47 39.27
CA LYS A 277 54.44 -3.73 39.07
C LYS A 277 55.87 -3.48 38.59
N ALA A 278 56.10 -2.44 37.79
CA ALA A 278 57.45 -2.04 37.39
C ALA A 278 58.29 -1.56 38.58
N ILE A 279 57.68 -0.84 39.53
CA ILE A 279 58.32 -0.42 40.78
C ILE A 279 58.63 -1.62 41.67
N GLU A 280 57.71 -2.57 41.80
CA GLU A 280 57.90 -3.78 42.60
C GLU A 280 59.02 -4.66 42.05
N LEU A 281 59.05 -4.85 40.72
CA LEU A 281 60.13 -5.57 40.05
C LEU A 281 61.49 -4.88 40.29
N ALA A 282 61.56 -3.55 40.19
CA ALA A 282 62.79 -2.83 40.48
C ALA A 282 63.25 -3.00 41.93
N LYS A 283 62.34 -3.08 42.90
CA LYS A 283 62.69 -3.36 44.30
C LYS A 283 63.25 -4.78 44.48
N GLN A 284 62.61 -5.78 43.87
CA GLN A 284 63.07 -7.17 43.92
C GLN A 284 64.47 -7.33 43.32
N VAL A 285 64.73 -6.71 42.16
CA VAL A 285 66.06 -6.75 41.52
C VAL A 285 67.12 -6.06 42.38
N LYS A 286 66.77 -4.94 43.03
CA LYS A 286 67.69 -4.27 43.97
C LYS A 286 68.06 -5.16 45.14
N GLU A 287 67.07 -5.82 45.75
CA GLU A 287 67.24 -6.68 46.92
C GLU A 287 68.01 -7.95 46.59
N GLN A 288 67.69 -8.59 45.46
CA GLN A 288 68.31 -9.85 45.05
C GLN A 288 69.79 -9.70 44.65
N PHE A 289 70.18 -8.55 44.10
CA PHE A 289 71.52 -8.33 43.57
C PHE A 289 72.34 -7.27 44.33
N GLY A 290 71.81 -6.69 45.41
CA GLY A 290 72.50 -5.69 46.23
C GLY A 290 72.80 -4.37 45.50
N LEU A 291 71.95 -4.00 44.53
CA LEU A 291 72.18 -2.90 43.58
C LEU A 291 71.43 -1.62 43.99
N GLU A 292 71.57 -1.19 45.25
CA GLU A 292 70.72 -0.15 45.86
C GLU A 292 70.60 1.15 45.03
N ASN A 293 71.66 1.52 44.30
CA ASN A 293 71.74 2.77 43.52
C ASN A 293 71.86 2.58 41.99
N ASN A 294 71.79 1.36 41.45
CA ASN A 294 72.11 1.09 40.04
C ASN A 294 70.92 0.63 39.17
N VAL A 295 69.71 0.59 39.73
CA VAL A 295 68.48 0.25 38.97
C VAL A 295 67.72 1.53 38.66
N SER A 296 67.60 1.86 37.37
CA SER A 296 66.83 2.99 36.86
C SER A 296 65.54 2.51 36.17
N LEU A 297 64.42 3.20 36.43
CA LEU A 297 63.15 2.97 35.75
C LEU A 297 62.90 4.13 34.80
N LYS A 298 62.82 3.84 33.49
CA LYS A 298 62.44 4.82 32.48
C LYS A 298 61.13 4.37 31.83
N LYS A 299 60.07 5.16 32.03
CA LYS A 299 58.81 4.95 31.29
C LYS A 299 59.05 5.28 29.82
N MET A 300 58.85 4.31 28.95
CA MET A 300 58.82 4.52 27.50
C MET A 300 57.34 4.64 27.12
N ASN A 301 56.95 5.77 26.54
CA ASN A 301 55.59 6.01 26.05
C ASN A 301 55.37 5.29 24.72
#